data_AF-A0A3S3FTJ0-F1
#
_entry.id   AF-A0A3S3FTJ0-F1
#
_cell.length_a   1.000
_cell.length_b   1.000
_cell.length_c   1.000
_cell.angle_alpha   90.00
_cell.angle_beta   90.00
_cell.angle_gamma   90.00
#
_symmetry.space_group_name_H-M   'P 1'
#
loop_
_entity.id
_entity.type
_entity.pdbx_description
1 polymer ?
#
loop_
_entity_poly.entity_id
_entity_poly.type
_entity_poly.pdbx_seq_one_letter_code
_entity_poly.pdbx_strand_id
1 'polypeptide(L)'
;MSPPFDLVSIGRAGTQATVTDAMVVCGWLGHSEMAYGQLRIDTGLAHSAVGELAARLGRPVEQTAQAILDIAVSEMFVEVEKLASRAGVDLREFTLMPFGGGGPMLGAFLARELGMKRVMAPRRPGVVSALGGLVADLRGDFIRTIFSPLTAASLPEIREAFDALAQEGRDWLAAQGHDAAAELTLSCDMRYLGQSYEIEVVLSPQWLAGANPEAIKQAFHRTHEQLYDFHDPVGEIELVNVRLSAIGAGPALSFPEIDEIGAAAIPARRLPVYTGVSVETVDLHQRQTLVPGSTFRGPAVVVQEDTTFAIPAGAQARVDRHLNLLLTFAE
;
A
#
# COMPACT_ATOMS: atom_id res chain seq x y z
N MET A 1 -16.91 11.75 1.65
CA MET A 1 -16.91 10.44 2.35
C MET A 1 -18.21 9.75 2.01
N SER A 2 -18.21 8.86 1.02
CA SER A 2 -19.32 7.91 0.86
C SER A 2 -19.26 6.90 2.01
N PRO A 3 -20.39 6.52 2.62
CA PRO A 3 -20.40 5.57 3.72
C PRO A 3 -19.88 4.20 3.25
N PRO A 4 -19.26 3.40 4.14
CA PRO A 4 -18.41 2.29 3.69
C PRO A 4 -19.15 1.05 3.19
N PHE A 5 -20.49 1.00 3.14
CA PHE A 5 -21.23 -0.22 2.82
C PHE A 5 -22.60 -0.02 2.13
N ASP A 6 -22.73 0.95 1.22
CA ASP A 6 -23.94 1.08 0.38
C ASP A 6 -23.86 0.20 -0.88
N LEU A 7 -23.58 -1.10 -0.69
CA LEU A 7 -23.50 -2.07 -1.78
C LEU A 7 -24.90 -2.67 -2.02
N VAL A 8 -25.42 -2.55 -3.25
CA VAL A 8 -26.76 -3.08 -3.60
C VAL A 8 -26.76 -4.61 -3.52
N SER A 9 -25.72 -5.25 -4.04
CA SER A 9 -25.50 -6.70 -4.03
C SER A 9 -25.50 -7.37 -2.66
N ILE A 10 -25.50 -6.63 -1.55
CA ILE A 10 -25.53 -7.19 -0.19
C ILE A 10 -26.81 -6.82 0.56
N GLY A 11 -27.80 -6.24 -0.12
CA GLY A 11 -29.12 -5.91 0.43
C GLY A 11 -29.13 -4.78 1.46
N ARG A 12 -28.06 -3.97 1.54
CA ARG A 12 -27.94 -2.86 2.50
C ARG A 12 -28.26 -1.51 1.84
N ALA A 13 -29.56 -1.22 1.70
CA ALA A 13 -30.17 0.09 1.40
C ALA A 13 -29.70 0.91 0.17
N GLY A 14 -28.60 0.56 -0.48
CA GLY A 14 -28.14 1.17 -1.72
C GLY A 14 -29.05 0.80 -2.89
N THR A 15 -29.30 1.76 -3.78
CA THR A 15 -30.11 1.57 -5.01
C THR A 15 -29.33 1.90 -6.28
N GLN A 16 -28.12 2.44 -6.17
CA GLN A 16 -27.29 2.84 -7.30
C GLN A 16 -26.24 1.77 -7.59
N ALA A 17 -26.00 1.48 -8.87
CA ALA A 17 -24.98 0.53 -9.30
C ALA A 17 -23.59 0.92 -8.79
N THR A 18 -22.86 -0.05 -8.26
CA THR A 18 -21.48 0.10 -7.78
C THR A 18 -20.50 -0.72 -8.61
N VAL A 19 -19.20 -0.51 -8.40
CA VAL A 19 -18.12 -1.33 -8.99
C VAL A 19 -18.27 -2.81 -8.62
N THR A 20 -18.66 -3.10 -7.37
CA THR A 20 -18.89 -4.48 -6.92
C THR A 20 -20.06 -5.11 -7.66
N ASP A 21 -21.17 -4.37 -7.87
CA ASP A 21 -22.31 -4.87 -8.64
C ASP A 21 -21.93 -5.15 -10.10
N ALA A 22 -21.10 -4.29 -10.70
CA ALA A 22 -20.56 -4.51 -12.04
C ALA A 22 -19.68 -5.77 -12.10
N MET A 23 -18.82 -6.02 -11.10
CA MET A 23 -18.03 -7.25 -11.02
C MET A 23 -18.91 -8.51 -10.91
N VAL A 24 -20.04 -8.42 -10.20
CA VAL A 24 -21.02 -9.51 -10.12
C VAL A 24 -21.72 -9.74 -11.46
N VAL A 25 -22.20 -8.67 -12.12
CA VAL A 25 -22.88 -8.76 -13.42
C VAL A 25 -21.96 -9.31 -14.51
N CYS A 26 -20.70 -8.89 -14.54
CA CYS A 26 -19.70 -9.47 -15.44
C CYS A 26 -19.34 -10.92 -15.09
N GLY A 27 -19.72 -11.42 -13.92
CA GLY A 27 -19.42 -12.78 -13.48
C GLY A 27 -18.04 -12.95 -12.85
N TRP A 28 -17.30 -11.88 -12.57
CA TRP A 28 -16.01 -11.95 -11.85
C TRP A 28 -16.18 -12.20 -10.35
N LEU A 29 -17.34 -11.82 -9.78
CA LEU A 29 -17.65 -11.93 -8.36
C LEU A 29 -18.99 -12.66 -8.12
N GLY A 30 -19.22 -13.17 -6.91
CA GLY A 30 -20.49 -13.79 -6.49
C GLY A 30 -20.47 -15.31 -6.40
N HIS A 31 -19.29 -15.92 -6.41
CA HIS A 31 -19.12 -17.39 -6.50
C HIS A 31 -18.77 -18.07 -5.18
N SER A 32 -18.64 -17.31 -4.10
CA SER A 32 -18.41 -17.79 -2.74
C SER A 32 -19.03 -16.83 -1.73
N GLU A 33 -19.19 -17.29 -0.49
CA GLU A 33 -19.43 -16.39 0.62
C GLU A 33 -18.21 -15.49 0.83
N MET A 34 -18.45 -14.25 1.24
CA MET A 34 -17.43 -13.24 1.50
C MET A 34 -17.41 -12.85 2.97
N ALA A 35 -16.32 -12.19 3.38
CA ALA A 35 -16.12 -11.72 4.75
C ALA A 35 -16.32 -12.85 5.78
N TYR A 36 -15.69 -14.01 5.53
CA TYR A 36 -15.75 -15.18 6.42
C TYR A 36 -17.18 -15.67 6.71
N GLY A 37 -18.03 -15.73 5.67
CA GLY A 37 -19.40 -16.20 5.77
C GLY A 37 -20.41 -15.14 6.24
N GLN A 38 -19.95 -13.92 6.55
CA GLN A 38 -20.84 -12.85 7.00
C GLN A 38 -21.60 -12.16 5.87
N LEU A 39 -21.15 -12.34 4.63
CA LEU A 39 -21.68 -11.64 3.46
C LEU A 39 -22.04 -12.63 2.36
N ARG A 40 -23.31 -12.62 1.97
CA ARG A 40 -23.80 -13.32 0.78
C ARG A 40 -24.17 -12.30 -0.27
N ILE A 41 -23.59 -12.48 -1.46
CA ILE A 41 -23.91 -11.66 -2.64
C ILE A 41 -25.23 -12.13 -3.22
N ASP A 42 -26.14 -11.18 -3.43
CA ASP A 42 -27.34 -11.33 -4.23
C ASP A 42 -27.05 -10.84 -5.65
N THR A 43 -26.91 -11.79 -6.56
CA THR A 43 -26.65 -11.50 -7.98
C THR A 43 -27.84 -10.82 -8.64
N GLY A 44 -29.08 -11.11 -8.20
CA GLY A 44 -30.29 -10.50 -8.75
C GLY A 44 -30.35 -9.00 -8.45
N LEU A 45 -29.98 -8.59 -7.23
CA LEU A 45 -29.90 -7.17 -6.86
C LEU A 45 -28.84 -6.42 -7.68
N ALA A 46 -27.67 -7.04 -7.91
CA ALA A 46 -26.62 -6.47 -8.76
C ALA A 46 -27.11 -6.26 -10.21
N HIS A 47 -27.74 -7.27 -10.80
CA HIS A 47 -28.31 -7.19 -12.14
C HIS A 47 -29.41 -6.15 -12.24
N SER A 48 -30.25 -6.00 -11.21
CA SER A 48 -31.29 -4.97 -11.17
C SER A 48 -30.69 -3.55 -11.18
N ALA A 49 -29.71 -3.28 -10.31
CA ALA A 49 -29.11 -1.95 -10.19
C ALA A 49 -28.35 -1.53 -11.46
N VAL A 50 -27.51 -2.43 -12.01
CA VAL A 50 -26.80 -2.15 -13.27
C VAL A 50 -27.80 -2.09 -14.44
N GLY A 51 -28.83 -2.93 -14.42
CA GLY A 51 -29.89 -2.97 -15.43
C GLY A 51 -30.67 -1.66 -15.54
N GLU A 52 -30.96 -0.99 -14.43
CA GLU A 52 -31.59 0.33 -14.43
C GLU A 52 -30.73 1.38 -15.15
N LEU A 53 -29.41 1.38 -14.87
CA LEU A 53 -28.47 2.27 -15.56
C LEU A 53 -28.36 1.91 -17.05
N ALA A 54 -28.28 0.63 -17.37
CA ALA A 54 -28.20 0.11 -18.73
C ALA A 54 -29.41 0.53 -19.57
N ALA A 55 -30.62 0.46 -19.00
CA ALA A 55 -31.86 0.89 -19.65
C ALA A 55 -31.85 2.40 -19.96
N ARG A 56 -31.37 3.24 -19.05
CA ARG A 56 -31.25 4.70 -19.26
C ARG A 56 -30.25 5.04 -20.36
N LEU A 57 -29.18 4.24 -20.50
CA LEU A 57 -28.14 4.43 -21.51
C LEU A 57 -28.48 3.77 -22.86
N GLY A 58 -29.52 2.92 -22.92
CA GLY A 58 -29.84 2.14 -24.12
C GLY A 58 -28.76 1.12 -24.49
N ARG A 59 -28.06 0.55 -23.49
CA ARG A 59 -26.96 -0.40 -23.68
C ARG A 59 -27.27 -1.77 -23.03
N PRO A 60 -26.66 -2.87 -23.49
CA PRO A 60 -26.74 -4.15 -22.79
C PRO A 60 -26.16 -4.07 -21.37
N VAL A 61 -26.70 -4.88 -20.46
CA VAL A 61 -26.36 -4.82 -19.03
C VAL A 61 -24.90 -5.21 -18.77
N GLU A 62 -24.38 -6.23 -19.46
CA GLU A 62 -23.00 -6.70 -19.32
C GLU A 62 -22.01 -5.67 -19.88
N GLN A 63 -22.34 -5.03 -21.00
CA GLN A 63 -21.53 -3.93 -21.56
C GLN A 63 -21.54 -2.70 -20.66
N THR A 64 -22.66 -2.44 -19.99
CA THR A 64 -22.77 -1.35 -19.01
C THR A 64 -21.94 -1.66 -17.76
N ALA A 65 -22.01 -2.89 -17.25
CA ALA A 65 -21.17 -3.36 -16.16
C ALA A 65 -19.68 -3.23 -16.51
N GLN A 66 -19.26 -3.73 -17.69
CA GLN A 66 -17.88 -3.59 -18.13
C GLN A 66 -17.45 -2.13 -18.19
N ALA A 67 -18.28 -1.23 -18.72
CA ALA A 67 -17.95 0.19 -18.78
C ALA A 67 -17.76 0.82 -17.38
N ILE A 68 -18.51 0.37 -16.36
CA ILE A 68 -18.28 0.79 -14.96
C ILE A 68 -16.89 0.34 -14.50
N LEU A 69 -16.49 -0.90 -14.81
CA LEU A 69 -15.16 -1.42 -14.44
C LEU A 69 -14.04 -0.68 -15.17
N ASP A 70 -14.21 -0.41 -16.47
CA ASP A 70 -13.22 0.31 -17.27
C ASP A 70 -13.01 1.75 -16.76
N ILE A 71 -14.08 2.43 -16.36
CA ILE A 71 -14.01 3.75 -15.72
C ILE A 71 -13.28 3.65 -14.38
N ALA A 72 -13.63 2.69 -13.53
CA ALA A 72 -12.98 2.52 -12.23
C ALA A 72 -11.48 2.25 -12.38
N VAL A 73 -11.08 1.39 -13.33
CA VAL A 73 -9.66 1.12 -13.61
C VAL A 73 -8.96 2.37 -14.16
N SER A 74 -9.63 3.15 -15.02
CA SER A 74 -9.08 4.40 -15.56
C SER A 74 -8.87 5.46 -14.46
N GLU A 75 -9.79 5.59 -13.52
CA GLU A 75 -9.65 6.48 -12.36
C GLU A 75 -8.47 6.03 -11.47
N MET A 76 -8.37 4.72 -11.20
CA MET A 76 -7.25 4.15 -10.46
C MET A 76 -5.91 4.38 -11.16
N PHE A 77 -5.86 4.23 -12.48
CA PHE A 77 -4.67 4.50 -13.31
C PHE A 77 -4.17 5.93 -13.09
N VAL A 78 -5.07 6.92 -13.22
CA VAL A 78 -4.73 8.34 -13.06
C VAL A 78 -4.17 8.64 -11.67
N GLU A 79 -4.72 8.06 -10.61
CA GLU A 79 -4.22 8.28 -9.25
C GLU A 79 -2.85 7.64 -9.00
N VAL A 80 -2.62 6.43 -9.53
CA VAL A 80 -1.32 5.76 -9.40
C VAL A 80 -0.24 6.46 -10.23
N GLU A 81 -0.58 6.93 -11.44
CA GLU A 81 0.35 7.67 -12.30
C GLU A 81 0.80 9.00 -11.66
N LYS A 82 -0.11 9.73 -11.00
CA LYS A 82 0.23 10.94 -10.24
C LYS A 82 1.28 10.67 -9.16
N LEU A 83 1.15 9.56 -8.44
CA LEU A 83 2.11 9.16 -7.40
C LEU A 83 3.45 8.77 -8.01
N ALA A 84 3.45 8.00 -9.10
CA ALA A 84 4.67 7.60 -9.80
C ALA A 84 5.43 8.81 -10.37
N SER A 85 4.71 9.75 -10.98
CA SER A 85 5.26 10.99 -11.52
C SER A 85 5.92 11.84 -10.43
N ARG A 86 5.25 12.01 -9.27
CA ARG A 86 5.82 12.72 -8.11
C ARG A 86 7.06 12.05 -7.55
N ALA A 87 7.11 10.72 -7.58
CA ALA A 87 8.27 9.95 -7.13
C ALA A 87 9.39 9.84 -8.20
N GLY A 88 9.13 10.25 -9.45
CA GLY A 88 10.08 10.15 -10.56
C GLY A 88 10.42 8.71 -10.96
N VAL A 89 9.47 7.77 -10.82
CA VAL A 89 9.70 6.33 -11.04
C VAL A 89 8.96 5.77 -12.26
N ASP A 90 9.56 4.76 -12.90
CA ASP A 90 8.90 3.96 -13.95
C ASP A 90 8.20 2.75 -13.33
N LEU A 91 6.87 2.75 -13.34
CA LEU A 91 6.04 1.67 -12.75
C LEU A 91 6.30 0.29 -13.36
N ARG A 92 6.82 0.20 -14.59
CA ARG A 92 7.10 -1.07 -15.27
C ARG A 92 8.23 -1.85 -14.59
N GLU A 93 9.06 -1.17 -13.81
CA GLU A 93 10.14 -1.77 -13.02
C GLU A 93 9.64 -2.35 -11.69
N PHE A 94 8.40 -2.03 -11.28
CA PHE A 94 7.81 -2.44 -10.01
C PHE A 94 6.93 -3.68 -10.13
N THR A 95 6.53 -4.22 -8.98
CA THR A 95 5.51 -5.26 -8.86
C THR A 95 4.30 -4.67 -8.14
N LEU A 96 3.11 -4.78 -8.72
CA LEU A 96 1.90 -4.31 -8.04
C LEU A 96 1.51 -5.33 -6.96
N MET A 97 1.30 -4.86 -5.73
CA MET A 97 0.76 -5.69 -4.65
C MET A 97 -0.66 -5.24 -4.30
N PRO A 98 -1.70 -5.76 -4.97
CA PRO A 98 -3.08 -5.44 -4.63
C PRO A 98 -3.44 -6.07 -3.27
N PHE A 99 -3.98 -5.26 -2.37
CA PHE A 99 -4.40 -5.69 -1.03
C PHE A 99 -5.76 -5.08 -0.66
N GLY A 100 -6.30 -5.49 0.50
CA GLY A 100 -7.66 -5.21 0.91
C GLY A 100 -8.67 -6.09 0.17
N GLY A 101 -9.94 -6.01 0.57
CA GLY A 101 -11.00 -6.86 -0.02
C GLY A 101 -11.23 -6.58 -1.51
N GLY A 102 -11.12 -5.32 -1.93
CA GLY A 102 -11.35 -4.89 -3.32
C GLY A 102 -10.10 -4.77 -4.19
N GLY A 103 -8.89 -4.76 -3.61
CA GLY A 103 -7.65 -4.61 -4.39
C GLY A 103 -7.49 -5.73 -5.42
N PRO A 104 -7.52 -7.02 -5.02
CA PRO A 104 -7.41 -8.14 -5.96
C PRO A 104 -8.56 -8.24 -6.98
N MET A 105 -9.68 -7.56 -6.77
CA MET A 105 -10.78 -7.53 -7.73
C MET A 105 -10.39 -6.79 -9.03
N LEU A 106 -9.65 -5.68 -8.93
CA LEU A 106 -9.28 -4.85 -10.08
C LEU A 106 -7.76 -4.75 -10.31
N GLY A 107 -6.94 -5.18 -9.34
CA GLY A 107 -5.50 -4.94 -9.34
C GLY A 107 -4.77 -5.50 -10.56
N ALA A 108 -5.13 -6.71 -11.02
CA ALA A 108 -4.50 -7.27 -12.22
C ALA A 108 -4.92 -6.55 -13.51
N PHE A 109 -6.14 -6.02 -13.59
CA PHE A 109 -6.57 -5.18 -14.71
C PHE A 109 -5.81 -3.86 -14.70
N LEU A 110 -5.72 -3.19 -13.55
CA LEU A 110 -4.93 -1.97 -13.39
C LEU A 110 -3.46 -2.19 -13.74
N ALA A 111 -2.83 -3.27 -13.25
CA ALA A 111 -1.44 -3.59 -13.57
C ALA A 111 -1.20 -3.71 -15.08
N ARG A 112 -2.15 -4.33 -15.79
CA ARG A 112 -2.08 -4.46 -17.25
C ARG A 112 -2.19 -3.09 -17.93
N GLU A 113 -3.12 -2.23 -17.52
CA GLU A 113 -3.26 -0.88 -18.08
C GLU A 113 -2.02 0.00 -17.79
N LEU A 114 -1.40 -0.15 -16.63
CA LEU A 114 -0.13 0.52 -16.27
C LEU A 114 1.10 -0.07 -16.98
N GLY A 115 0.94 -1.13 -17.79
CA GLY A 115 2.04 -1.81 -18.45
C GLY A 115 2.99 -2.54 -17.49
N MET A 116 2.55 -2.82 -16.26
CA MET A 116 3.36 -3.51 -15.25
C MET A 116 3.49 -4.99 -15.60
N LYS A 117 4.70 -5.53 -15.49
CA LYS A 117 4.97 -6.93 -15.86
C LYS A 117 4.57 -7.94 -14.79
N ARG A 118 4.41 -7.49 -13.54
CA ARG A 118 4.31 -8.37 -12.36
C ARG A 118 3.25 -7.87 -11.37
N VAL A 119 2.47 -8.82 -10.86
CA VAL A 119 1.54 -8.63 -9.74
C VAL A 119 1.82 -9.69 -8.69
N MET A 120 1.81 -9.33 -7.40
CA MET A 120 1.91 -10.28 -6.30
C MET A 120 0.77 -10.02 -5.33
N ALA A 121 -0.15 -10.97 -5.20
CA ALA A 121 -1.11 -10.94 -4.09
C ALA A 121 -0.60 -11.83 -2.96
N PRO A 122 -0.50 -11.33 -1.72
CA PRO A 122 -0.08 -12.15 -0.59
C PRO A 122 -1.12 -13.23 -0.28
N ARG A 123 -0.75 -14.21 0.56
CA ARG A 123 -1.65 -15.33 0.93
C ARG A 123 -3.04 -14.88 1.42
N ARG A 124 -3.10 -13.80 2.19
CA ARG A 124 -4.33 -13.21 2.74
C ARG A 124 -4.38 -11.70 2.42
N PRO A 125 -4.70 -11.30 1.18
CA PRO A 125 -4.63 -9.91 0.76
C PRO A 125 -5.66 -9.02 1.46
N GLY A 126 -6.80 -9.56 1.90
CA GLY A 126 -7.86 -8.79 2.53
C GLY A 126 -7.52 -8.26 3.93
N VAL A 127 -6.46 -8.77 4.56
CA VAL A 127 -6.07 -8.43 5.95
C VAL A 127 -4.65 -7.89 6.09
N VAL A 128 -4.03 -7.44 4.99
CA VAL A 128 -2.64 -6.93 4.98
C VAL A 128 -2.47 -5.72 5.92
N SER A 129 -3.46 -4.85 6.04
CA SER A 129 -3.41 -3.71 6.98
C SER A 129 -3.34 -4.15 8.45
N ALA A 130 -4.05 -5.22 8.81
CA ALA A 130 -3.98 -5.79 10.16
C ALA A 130 -2.61 -6.42 10.41
N LEU A 131 -2.03 -7.10 9.41
CA LEU A 131 -0.66 -7.60 9.48
C LEU A 131 0.34 -6.45 9.70
N GLY A 132 0.20 -5.33 8.97
CA GLY A 132 1.03 -4.15 9.16
C GLY A 132 0.98 -3.62 10.59
N GLY A 133 -0.21 -3.54 11.20
CA GLY A 133 -0.36 -3.13 12.60
C GLY A 133 0.26 -4.10 13.61
N LEU A 134 0.30 -5.39 13.31
CA LEU A 134 0.91 -6.40 14.19
C LEU A 134 2.44 -6.35 14.20
N VAL A 135 3.04 -5.80 13.15
CA VAL A 135 4.48 -5.95 12.86
C VAL A 135 5.20 -4.61 12.81
N ALA A 136 4.45 -3.52 12.97
CA ALA A 136 4.99 -2.19 13.04
C ALA A 136 5.91 -2.05 14.26
N ASP A 137 7.01 -1.34 14.06
CA ASP A 137 7.83 -0.86 15.17
C ASP A 137 7.04 0.11 16.04
N LEU A 138 7.35 0.12 17.33
CA LEU A 138 6.89 1.18 18.22
C LEU A 138 7.72 2.43 17.92
N ARG A 139 7.05 3.51 17.55
CA ARG A 139 7.71 4.78 17.23
C ARG A 139 7.13 5.90 18.08
N GLY A 140 7.99 6.59 18.82
CA GLY A 140 7.68 7.84 19.50
C GLY A 140 8.52 8.98 18.90
N ASP A 141 7.86 10.07 18.52
CA ASP A 141 8.54 11.27 18.02
C ASP A 141 8.43 12.39 19.07
N PHE A 142 9.57 12.93 19.49
CA PHE A 142 9.68 13.93 20.55
C PHE A 142 10.38 15.17 20.02
N ILE A 143 9.97 16.35 20.49
CA ILE A 143 10.41 17.64 19.95
C ILE A 143 10.67 18.62 21.09
N ARG A 144 11.78 19.34 21.03
CA ARG A 144 12.07 20.48 21.90
C ARG A 144 12.50 21.69 21.07
N THR A 145 11.81 22.81 21.26
CA THR A 145 12.20 24.09 20.64
C THR A 145 13.39 24.69 21.39
N ILE A 146 14.41 25.11 20.64
CA ILE A 146 15.64 25.72 21.19
C ILE A 146 15.97 27.09 20.58
N PHE A 147 15.50 27.36 19.35
CA PHE A 147 15.72 28.62 18.62
C PHE A 147 17.09 29.29 18.86
N SER A 148 18.12 28.81 18.17
CA SER A 148 19.52 29.21 18.42
C SER A 148 20.35 29.23 17.13
N PRO A 149 21.32 30.15 16.97
CA PRO A 149 22.24 30.11 15.83
C PRO A 149 23.16 28.88 15.91
N LEU A 150 23.53 28.30 14.76
CA LEU A 150 24.48 27.18 14.69
C LEU A 150 25.90 27.67 14.96
N THR A 151 26.34 27.54 16.21
CA THR A 151 27.67 27.94 16.66
C THR A 151 28.22 26.90 17.64
N ALA A 152 29.52 26.90 17.89
CA ALA A 152 30.10 26.03 18.92
C ALA A 152 29.51 26.28 20.32
N ALA A 153 29.01 27.50 20.59
CA ALA A 153 28.44 27.88 21.88
C ALA A 153 27.02 27.34 22.11
N SER A 154 26.26 27.03 21.05
CA SER A 154 24.90 26.48 21.15
C SER A 154 24.86 24.96 21.22
N LEU A 155 25.95 24.27 20.84
CA LEU A 155 26.02 22.81 20.87
C LEU A 155 25.79 22.17 22.26
N PRO A 156 26.28 22.75 23.38
CA PRO A 156 25.97 22.22 24.70
C PRO A 156 24.46 22.17 25.01
N GLU A 157 23.71 23.21 24.63
CA GLU A 157 22.26 23.27 24.82
C GLU A 157 21.53 22.24 23.93
N ILE A 158 21.94 22.11 22.67
CA ILE A 158 21.40 21.09 21.75
C ILE A 158 21.65 19.68 22.30
N ARG A 159 22.86 19.44 22.83
CA ARG A 159 23.22 18.17 23.46
C ARG A 159 22.37 17.86 24.68
N GLU A 160 22.17 18.84 25.56
CA GLU A 160 21.32 18.68 26.74
C GLU A 160 19.86 18.39 26.34
N ALA A 161 19.34 19.10 25.34
CA ALA A 161 18.02 18.84 24.79
C ALA A 161 17.92 17.42 24.22
N PHE A 162 18.92 16.99 23.45
CA PHE A 162 18.98 15.62 22.92
C PHE A 162 19.02 14.57 24.03
N ASP A 163 19.90 14.72 25.02
CA ASP A 163 20.05 13.75 26.10
C ASP A 163 18.74 13.62 26.91
N ALA A 164 18.03 14.73 27.13
CA ALA A 164 16.72 14.75 27.77
C ALA A 164 15.65 14.04 26.93
N LEU A 165 15.54 14.37 25.63
CA LEU A 165 14.60 13.69 24.72
C LEU A 165 14.92 12.20 24.61
N ALA A 166 16.20 11.84 24.59
CA ALA A 166 16.65 10.45 24.49
C ALA A 166 16.22 9.65 25.72
N GLN A 167 16.25 10.28 26.90
CA GLN A 167 15.73 9.66 28.11
C GLN A 167 14.20 9.53 28.06
N GLU A 168 13.50 10.60 27.68
CA GLU A 168 12.05 10.60 27.53
C GLU A 168 11.57 9.51 26.55
N GLY A 169 12.24 9.36 25.41
CA GLY A 169 11.92 8.34 24.42
C GLY A 169 12.15 6.91 24.92
N ARG A 170 13.22 6.67 25.70
CA ARG A 170 13.45 5.36 26.33
C ARG A 170 12.40 5.05 27.39
N ASP A 171 12.05 6.02 28.23
CA ASP A 171 11.04 5.86 29.27
C ASP A 171 9.65 5.60 28.65
N TRP A 172 9.33 6.29 27.55
CA TRP A 172 8.10 6.07 26.80
C TRP A 172 8.05 4.65 26.21
N LEU A 173 9.12 4.17 25.58
CA LEU A 173 9.21 2.81 25.03
C LEU A 173 9.05 1.75 26.14
N ALA A 174 9.70 1.93 27.28
CA ALA A 174 9.54 1.04 28.43
C ALA A 174 8.08 1.02 28.92
N ALA A 175 7.40 2.17 28.95
CA ALA A 175 5.98 2.25 29.29
C ALA A 175 5.05 1.56 28.27
N GLN A 176 5.50 1.37 27.02
CA GLN A 176 4.81 0.54 26.01
C GLN A 176 5.11 -0.96 26.15
N GLY A 177 5.94 -1.36 27.13
CA GLY A 177 6.37 -2.74 27.34
C GLY A 177 7.51 -3.18 26.42
N HIS A 178 8.29 -2.24 25.87
CA HIS A 178 9.47 -2.53 25.06
C HIS A 178 10.76 -2.39 25.90
N ASP A 179 11.26 -3.51 26.38
CA ASP A 179 12.46 -3.57 27.25
C ASP A 179 13.78 -3.78 26.47
N ALA A 180 13.72 -3.92 25.14
CA ALA A 180 14.90 -4.13 24.30
C ALA A 180 15.60 -2.81 23.94
N ALA A 181 16.73 -2.92 23.22
CA ALA A 181 17.48 -1.74 22.79
C ALA A 181 16.67 -0.91 21.80
N ALA A 182 16.51 0.38 22.10
CA ALA A 182 15.87 1.35 21.22
C ALA A 182 16.86 1.88 20.18
N GLU A 183 16.40 2.01 18.94
CA GLU A 183 17.07 2.83 17.94
C GLU A 183 16.64 4.30 18.13
N LEU A 184 17.61 5.19 18.29
CA LEU A 184 17.38 6.60 18.55
C LEU A 184 17.94 7.41 17.37
N THR A 185 17.06 8.08 16.64
CA THR A 185 17.43 8.96 15.54
C THR A 185 17.28 10.41 15.98
N LEU A 186 18.39 11.16 15.96
CA LEU A 186 18.43 12.59 16.24
C LEU A 186 18.29 13.39 14.94
N SER A 187 17.45 14.40 14.95
CA SER A 187 17.39 15.41 13.89
C SER A 187 17.16 16.80 14.45
N CYS A 188 17.42 17.82 13.64
CA CYS A 188 17.09 19.20 13.97
C CYS A 188 16.32 19.85 12.83
N ASP A 189 15.32 20.67 13.17
CA ASP A 189 14.74 21.62 12.22
C ASP A 189 15.69 22.80 12.08
N MET A 190 16.16 23.04 10.87
CA MET A 190 17.19 24.03 10.58
C MET A 190 16.77 24.89 9.39
N ARG A 191 17.27 26.12 9.34
CA ARG A 191 17.02 27.05 8.23
C ARG A 191 18.13 28.07 8.09
N TYR A 192 18.27 28.70 6.92
CA TYR A 192 19.07 29.91 6.80
C TYR A 192 18.43 31.05 7.59
N LEU A 193 19.24 31.95 8.13
CA LEU A 193 18.75 33.16 8.77
C LEU A 193 17.90 33.98 7.78
N GLY A 194 16.68 34.33 8.19
CA GLY A 194 15.72 35.06 7.35
C GLY A 194 14.87 34.18 6.41
N GLN A 195 15.12 32.87 6.36
CA GLN A 195 14.26 31.91 5.67
C GLN A 195 12.98 31.66 6.46
N SER A 196 11.85 31.53 5.77
CA SER A 196 10.52 31.39 6.39
C SER A 196 10.09 29.94 6.66
N TYR A 197 10.95 28.96 6.35
CA TYR A 197 10.66 27.54 6.47
C TYR A 197 11.90 26.78 6.91
N GLU A 198 11.68 25.68 7.62
CA GLU A 198 12.71 24.78 8.11
C GLU A 198 12.84 23.53 7.23
N ILE A 199 14.01 22.91 7.29
CA ILE A 199 14.24 21.53 6.82
C ILE A 199 14.71 20.67 7.99
N GLU A 200 14.29 19.41 8.01
CA GLU A 200 14.73 18.43 8.99
C GLU A 200 16.09 17.84 8.57
N VAL A 201 17.10 17.98 9.43
CA VAL A 201 18.46 17.48 9.20
C VAL A 201 18.79 16.43 10.24
N VAL A 202 19.01 15.18 9.80
CA VAL A 202 19.49 14.09 10.67
C VAL A 202 20.91 14.39 11.14
N LEU A 203 21.12 14.37 12.45
CA LEU A 203 22.42 14.66 13.06
C LEU A 203 23.03 13.40 13.67
N SER A 204 24.36 13.27 13.54
CA SER A 204 25.08 12.25 14.28
C SER A 204 25.37 12.72 15.72
N PRO A 205 25.05 11.93 16.76
CA PRO A 205 25.34 12.28 18.15
C PRO A 205 26.83 12.61 18.40
N GLN A 206 27.74 12.02 17.61
CA GLN A 206 29.18 12.28 17.73
C GLN A 206 29.58 13.72 17.36
N TRP A 207 28.80 14.40 16.50
CA TRP A 207 29.06 15.80 16.14
C TRP A 207 28.77 16.75 17.30
N LEU A 208 27.75 16.43 18.10
CA LEU A 208 27.44 17.14 19.34
C LEU A 208 28.50 16.87 20.42
N ALA A 209 28.90 15.61 20.58
CA ALA A 209 29.93 15.23 21.55
C ALA A 209 31.30 15.87 21.27
N GLY A 210 31.67 15.99 20.00
CA GLY A 210 32.91 16.62 19.55
C GLY A 210 32.83 18.15 19.41
N ALA A 211 31.70 18.78 19.75
CA ALA A 211 31.45 20.20 19.55
C ALA A 211 31.81 20.70 18.13
N ASN A 212 31.36 19.96 17.11
CA ASN A 212 31.70 20.20 15.70
C ASN A 212 30.52 20.83 14.93
N PRO A 213 30.37 22.17 14.95
CA PRO A 213 29.28 22.86 14.25
C PRO A 213 29.44 22.77 12.72
N GLU A 214 30.67 22.60 12.22
CA GLU A 214 30.94 22.52 10.79
C GLU A 214 30.38 21.23 10.17
N ALA A 215 30.46 20.09 10.88
CA ALA A 215 29.84 18.85 10.42
C ALA A 215 28.30 18.97 10.29
N ILE A 216 27.67 19.66 11.25
CA ILE A 216 26.22 19.92 11.24
C ILE A 216 25.87 20.90 10.10
N LYS A 217 26.67 21.95 9.91
CA LYS A 217 26.52 22.90 8.80
C LYS A 217 26.58 22.21 7.45
N GLN A 218 27.56 21.33 7.25
CA GLN A 218 27.69 20.56 6.02
C GLN A 218 26.53 19.57 5.82
N ALA A 219 26.01 18.97 6.89
CA ALA A 219 24.81 18.13 6.80
C ALA A 219 23.60 18.94 6.33
N PHE A 220 23.38 20.12 6.90
CA PHE A 220 22.32 21.03 6.47
C PHE A 220 22.45 21.44 5.00
N HIS A 221 23.64 21.86 4.55
CA HIS A 221 23.83 22.25 3.14
C HIS A 221 23.55 21.09 2.17
N ARG A 222 24.01 19.87 2.50
CA ARG A 222 23.72 18.68 1.67
C ARG A 222 22.22 18.40 1.62
N THR A 223 21.52 18.45 2.75
CA THR A 223 20.06 18.23 2.78
C THR A 223 19.32 19.32 2.00
N HIS A 224 19.74 20.58 2.13
CA HIS A 224 19.14 21.70 1.40
C HIS A 224 19.35 21.56 -0.11
N GLU A 225 20.56 21.17 -0.55
CA GLU A 225 20.88 20.91 -1.95
C GLU A 225 20.09 19.73 -2.51
N GLN A 226 19.92 18.65 -1.74
CA GLN A 226 19.08 17.51 -2.16
C GLN A 226 17.61 17.89 -2.34
N LEU A 227 17.07 18.79 -1.53
CA LEU A 227 15.66 19.19 -1.57
C LEU A 227 15.38 20.26 -2.64
N TYR A 228 16.33 21.18 -2.86
CA TYR A 228 16.10 22.39 -3.64
C TYR A 228 17.12 22.65 -4.76
N ASP A 229 18.07 21.74 -4.98
CA ASP A 229 19.17 21.88 -5.95
C ASP A 229 19.99 23.17 -5.73
N PHE A 230 20.06 23.61 -4.47
CA PHE A 230 20.70 24.86 -4.06
C PHE A 230 21.18 24.78 -2.61
N HIS A 231 22.27 25.47 -2.28
CA HIS A 231 22.63 25.83 -0.91
C HIS A 231 23.44 27.15 -0.91
N ASP A 232 23.43 27.87 0.22
CA ASP A 232 24.26 29.06 0.45
C ASP A 232 25.46 28.69 1.35
N PRO A 233 26.68 28.57 0.81
CA PRO A 233 27.86 28.17 1.59
C PRO A 233 28.22 29.12 2.74
N VAL A 234 27.86 30.41 2.61
CA VAL A 234 28.17 31.44 3.60
C VAL A 234 26.98 31.80 4.48
N GLY A 235 25.79 31.31 4.14
CA GLY A 235 24.56 31.57 4.87
C GLY A 235 24.66 31.17 6.35
N GLU A 236 24.21 32.06 7.22
CA GLU A 236 24.06 31.78 8.64
C GLU A 236 22.88 30.82 8.84
N ILE A 237 23.02 29.87 9.77
CA ILE A 237 22.04 28.80 9.99
C ILE A 237 21.45 28.94 11.40
N GLU A 238 20.13 28.86 11.51
CA GLU A 238 19.38 28.78 12.75
C GLU A 238 18.90 27.34 12.97
N LEU A 239 19.00 26.85 14.21
CA LEU A 239 18.30 25.66 14.68
C LEU A 239 17.02 26.10 15.37
N VAL A 240 15.89 25.55 14.96
CA VAL A 240 14.58 25.88 15.51
C VAL A 240 14.15 24.85 16.55
N ASN A 241 14.22 23.56 16.19
CA ASN A 241 13.83 22.45 17.04
C ASN A 241 14.90 21.35 17.05
N VAL A 242 15.07 20.70 18.20
CA VAL A 242 15.70 19.39 18.32
C VAL A 242 14.60 18.34 18.31
N ARG A 243 14.78 17.31 17.50
CA ARG A 243 13.84 16.20 17.34
C ARG A 243 14.53 14.88 17.68
N LEU A 244 13.74 13.96 18.21
CA LEU A 244 14.14 12.59 18.44
C LEU A 244 13.04 11.64 17.98
N SER A 245 13.38 10.69 17.11
CA SER A 245 12.57 9.49 16.90
C SER A 245 13.16 8.35 17.73
N ALA A 246 12.38 7.81 18.66
CA ALA A 246 12.70 6.60 19.40
C ALA A 246 11.93 5.42 18.81
N ILE A 247 12.66 4.42 18.33
CA ILE A 247 12.12 3.26 17.64
C ILE A 247 12.43 2.00 18.45
N GLY A 248 11.38 1.33 18.92
CA GLY A 248 11.45 0.00 19.50
C GLY A 248 11.05 -1.02 18.44
N ALA A 249 11.95 -1.94 18.12
CA ALA A 249 11.71 -2.95 17.10
C ALA A 249 10.43 -3.76 17.39
N GLY A 250 9.58 -3.87 16.38
CA GLY A 250 8.40 -4.71 16.38
C GLY A 250 8.76 -6.20 16.44
N PRO A 251 7.77 -7.09 16.59
CA PRO A 251 8.02 -8.52 16.60
C PRO A 251 8.59 -8.97 15.25
N ALA A 252 9.66 -9.76 15.28
CA ALA A 252 10.23 -10.35 14.08
C ALA A 252 9.22 -11.29 13.41
N LEU A 253 8.89 -11.01 12.15
CA LEU A 253 8.05 -11.88 11.35
C LEU A 253 8.86 -13.03 10.77
N SER A 254 8.35 -14.24 10.94
CA SER A 254 8.78 -15.41 10.18
C SER A 254 7.60 -15.94 9.38
N PHE A 255 7.65 -15.80 8.06
CA PHE A 255 6.66 -16.42 7.18
C PHE A 255 7.11 -17.84 6.87
N PRO A 256 6.25 -18.85 7.09
CA PRO A 256 6.60 -20.23 6.77
C PRO A 256 6.84 -20.38 5.27
N GLU A 257 7.92 -21.06 4.91
CA GLU A 257 8.16 -21.56 3.56
C GLU A 257 7.62 -22.98 3.45
N ILE A 258 6.99 -23.29 2.32
CA ILE A 258 6.48 -24.62 2.01
C ILE A 258 7.11 -25.03 0.68
N ASP A 259 7.65 -26.25 0.65
CA ASP A 259 8.28 -26.80 -0.54
C ASP A 259 7.33 -26.84 -1.74
N GLU A 260 7.88 -26.54 -2.91
CA GLU A 260 7.12 -26.59 -4.15
C GLU A 260 6.79 -28.02 -4.55
N ILE A 261 5.51 -28.28 -4.78
CA ILE A 261 5.03 -29.56 -5.29
C ILE A 261 5.08 -29.55 -6.84
N GLY A 262 4.89 -28.37 -7.46
CA GLY A 262 5.02 -28.17 -8.90
C GLY A 262 3.91 -28.85 -9.72
N ALA A 263 2.65 -28.59 -9.39
CA ALA A 263 1.50 -29.19 -10.07
C ALA A 263 0.63 -28.14 -10.80
N ALA A 264 0.09 -28.46 -11.97
CA ALA A 264 -0.92 -27.61 -12.60
C ALA A 264 -2.15 -27.47 -11.70
N ALA A 265 -2.67 -26.26 -11.54
CA ALA A 265 -3.84 -26.03 -10.71
C ALA A 265 -5.09 -26.64 -11.36
N ILE A 266 -5.88 -27.38 -10.58
CA ILE A 266 -7.15 -27.94 -11.04
C ILE A 266 -8.25 -26.93 -10.68
N PRO A 267 -9.07 -26.47 -11.66
CA PRO A 267 -10.20 -25.60 -11.36
C PRO A 267 -11.24 -26.35 -10.56
N ALA A 268 -11.78 -25.71 -9.53
CA ALA A 268 -12.88 -26.25 -8.76
C ALA A 268 -14.18 -26.24 -9.60
N ARG A 269 -14.36 -25.19 -10.41
CA ARG A 269 -15.53 -24.98 -11.29
C ARG A 269 -15.11 -24.18 -12.52
N ARG A 270 -16.00 -24.14 -13.51
CA ARG A 270 -15.93 -23.22 -14.65
C ARG A 270 -17.16 -22.34 -14.67
N LEU A 271 -16.98 -21.07 -15.02
CA LEU A 271 -18.02 -20.04 -14.91
C LEU A 271 -18.15 -19.24 -16.21
N PRO A 272 -19.36 -18.82 -16.59
CA PRO A 272 -19.52 -17.79 -17.62
C PRO A 272 -19.10 -16.43 -17.05
N VAL A 273 -18.18 -15.75 -17.73
CA VAL A 273 -17.70 -14.41 -17.37
C VAL A 273 -17.66 -13.54 -18.61
N TYR A 274 -18.23 -12.34 -18.53
CA TYR A 274 -18.09 -11.34 -19.59
C TYR A 274 -16.72 -10.68 -19.49
N THR A 275 -15.85 -10.92 -20.48
CA THR A 275 -14.45 -10.44 -20.51
C THR A 275 -14.28 -9.08 -21.18
N GLY A 276 -15.38 -8.36 -21.36
CA GLY A 276 -15.46 -7.07 -22.04
C GLY A 276 -15.71 -7.16 -23.55
N VAL A 277 -15.48 -8.32 -24.16
CA VAL A 277 -15.81 -8.58 -25.57
C VAL A 277 -16.97 -9.56 -25.67
N SER A 278 -16.84 -10.71 -25.00
CA SER A 278 -17.82 -11.79 -25.05
C SER A 278 -17.91 -12.51 -23.71
N VAL A 279 -18.90 -13.37 -23.56
CA VAL A 279 -18.95 -14.30 -22.42
C VAL A 279 -18.03 -15.47 -22.71
N GLU A 280 -17.03 -15.66 -21.86
CA GLU A 280 -16.08 -16.76 -21.91
C GLU A 280 -16.29 -17.72 -20.74
N THR A 281 -15.85 -18.97 -20.92
CA THR A 281 -15.81 -19.95 -19.83
C THR A 281 -14.48 -19.83 -19.10
N VAL A 282 -14.54 -19.34 -17.86
CA VAL A 282 -13.38 -19.00 -17.03
C VAL A 282 -13.21 -20.02 -15.91
N ASP A 283 -11.97 -20.43 -15.65
CA ASP A 283 -11.62 -21.34 -14.56
C ASP A 283 -11.73 -20.63 -13.20
N LEU A 284 -12.44 -21.24 -12.26
CA LEU A 284 -12.50 -20.81 -10.86
C LEU A 284 -11.66 -21.74 -10.00
N HIS A 285 -10.73 -21.15 -9.25
CA HIS A 285 -9.92 -21.85 -8.26
C HIS A 285 -10.30 -21.42 -6.85
N GLN A 286 -10.35 -22.40 -5.94
CA GLN A 286 -10.43 -22.14 -4.51
C GLN A 286 -9.03 -21.83 -4.01
N ARG A 287 -8.79 -20.69 -3.35
CA ARG A 287 -7.43 -20.32 -2.91
C ARG A 287 -6.75 -21.45 -2.13
N GLN A 288 -7.49 -22.08 -1.22
CA GLN A 288 -7.01 -23.11 -0.31
C GLN A 288 -6.53 -24.39 -1.01
N THR A 289 -6.93 -24.62 -2.26
CA THR A 289 -6.49 -25.79 -3.03
C THR A 289 -5.24 -25.51 -3.87
N LEU A 290 -4.79 -24.26 -3.94
CA LEU A 290 -3.59 -23.86 -4.68
C LEU A 290 -2.36 -23.99 -3.76
N VAL A 291 -1.48 -24.92 -4.10
CA VAL A 291 -0.26 -25.27 -3.35
C VAL A 291 0.96 -24.57 -3.94
N PRO A 292 2.10 -24.49 -3.22
CA PRO A 292 3.33 -23.92 -3.77
C PRO A 292 3.76 -24.64 -5.06
N GLY A 293 4.12 -23.85 -6.06
CA GLY A 293 4.40 -24.31 -7.42
C GLY A 293 3.15 -24.49 -8.29
N SER A 294 1.93 -24.25 -7.78
CA SER A 294 0.72 -24.30 -8.61
C SER A 294 0.75 -23.26 -9.73
N THR A 295 0.44 -23.68 -10.97
CA THR A 295 0.38 -22.78 -12.14
C THR A 295 -0.95 -22.87 -12.89
N PHE A 296 -1.42 -21.74 -13.43
CA PHE A 296 -2.58 -21.64 -14.31
C PHE A 296 -2.51 -20.36 -15.16
N ARG A 297 -3.43 -20.18 -16.12
CA ARG A 297 -3.49 -19.01 -17.00
C ARG A 297 -4.79 -18.26 -16.82
N GLY A 298 -4.74 -16.94 -17.03
CA GLY A 298 -5.93 -16.12 -17.17
C GLY A 298 -6.59 -16.25 -18.56
N PRO A 299 -7.89 -15.93 -18.70
CA PRO A 299 -8.76 -15.39 -17.66
C PRO A 299 -9.10 -16.42 -16.60
N ALA A 300 -9.07 -16.03 -15.33
CA ALA A 300 -9.31 -16.91 -14.18
C ALA A 300 -9.88 -16.14 -12.99
N VAL A 301 -10.56 -16.85 -12.09
CA VAL A 301 -11.04 -16.31 -10.80
C VAL A 301 -10.46 -17.14 -9.67
N VAL A 302 -9.85 -16.50 -8.68
CA VAL A 302 -9.44 -17.15 -7.43
C VAL A 302 -10.30 -16.62 -6.30
N VAL A 303 -11.09 -17.49 -5.68
CA VAL A 303 -11.97 -17.13 -4.57
C VAL A 303 -11.33 -17.45 -3.22
N GLN A 304 -11.56 -16.57 -2.26
CA GLN A 304 -11.10 -16.66 -0.89
C GLN A 304 -12.09 -15.93 0.03
N GLU A 305 -12.07 -16.24 1.32
CA GLU A 305 -13.01 -15.66 2.30
C GLU A 305 -12.87 -14.13 2.45
N ASP A 306 -11.67 -13.59 2.24
CA ASP A 306 -11.32 -12.18 2.44
C ASP A 306 -11.30 -11.35 1.15
N THR A 307 -11.29 -11.98 -0.03
CA THR A 307 -11.29 -11.32 -1.34
C THR A 307 -11.64 -12.27 -2.48
N THR A 308 -11.89 -11.72 -3.67
CA THR A 308 -11.83 -12.45 -4.94
C THR A 308 -10.77 -11.82 -5.84
N PHE A 309 -9.86 -12.64 -6.34
CA PHE A 309 -8.85 -12.20 -7.30
C PHE A 309 -9.34 -12.51 -8.72
N ALA A 310 -9.70 -11.47 -9.46
CA ALA A 310 -10.04 -11.58 -10.87
C ALA A 310 -8.78 -11.37 -11.72
N ILE A 311 -8.50 -12.33 -12.59
CA ILE A 311 -7.27 -12.38 -13.38
C ILE A 311 -7.65 -12.25 -14.86
N PRO A 312 -7.17 -11.21 -15.57
CA PRO A 312 -7.49 -11.00 -16.97
C PRO A 312 -6.81 -12.04 -17.89
N ALA A 313 -7.31 -12.12 -19.12
CA ALA A 313 -6.66 -12.86 -20.18
C ALA A 313 -5.20 -12.38 -20.40
N GLY A 314 -4.32 -13.32 -20.77
CA GLY A 314 -2.90 -13.04 -21.03
C GLY A 314 -1.99 -13.12 -19.80
N ALA A 315 -2.55 -13.17 -18.59
CA ALA A 315 -1.78 -13.40 -17.37
C ALA A 315 -1.39 -14.87 -17.20
N GLN A 316 -0.18 -15.10 -16.68
CA GLN A 316 0.26 -16.41 -16.18
C GLN A 316 0.39 -16.32 -14.66
N ALA A 317 -0.22 -17.27 -13.95
CA ALA A 317 -0.27 -17.31 -12.50
C ALA A 317 0.61 -18.44 -11.96
N ARG A 318 1.35 -18.15 -10.88
CA ARG A 318 2.13 -19.12 -10.12
C ARG A 318 2.01 -18.86 -8.62
N VAL A 319 1.90 -19.91 -7.82
CA VAL A 319 1.99 -19.81 -6.35
C VAL A 319 3.42 -20.05 -5.90
N ASP A 320 3.98 -19.14 -5.10
CA ASP A 320 5.33 -19.30 -4.54
C ASP A 320 5.35 -20.11 -3.22
N ARG A 321 6.56 -20.29 -2.67
CA ARG A 321 6.81 -20.98 -1.40
C ARG A 321 6.15 -20.35 -0.17
N HIS A 322 5.81 -19.07 -0.22
CA HIS A 322 5.12 -18.34 0.85
C HIS A 322 3.60 -18.30 0.64
N LEU A 323 3.10 -18.99 -0.40
CA LEU A 323 1.71 -18.93 -0.84
C LEU A 323 1.31 -17.52 -1.28
N ASN A 324 2.21 -16.74 -1.87
CA ASN A 324 1.83 -15.58 -2.66
C ASN A 324 1.36 -16.05 -4.04
N LEU A 325 0.38 -15.37 -4.60
CA LEU A 325 -0.03 -15.56 -5.98
C LEU A 325 0.68 -14.54 -6.85
N LEU A 326 1.61 -15.02 -7.67
CA LEU A 326 2.40 -14.23 -8.60
C LEU A 326 1.76 -14.27 -9.98
N LEU A 327 1.47 -13.11 -10.55
CA LEU A 327 1.05 -12.98 -11.95
C LEU A 327 2.17 -12.34 -12.76
N THR A 328 2.36 -12.86 -13.96
CA THR A 328 3.21 -12.25 -14.98
C THR A 328 2.43 -12.06 -16.26
N PHE A 329 2.60 -10.91 -16.91
CA PHE A 329 2.06 -10.64 -18.23
C PHE A 329 3.16 -10.91 -19.29
N ALA A 330 2.77 -11.45 -20.44
CA ALA A 330 3.69 -11.58 -21.57
C ALA A 330 4.09 -10.18 -22.10
N GLU A 331 5.31 -10.06 -22.62
CA GLU A 331 5.77 -8.84 -23.32
C GLU A 331 5.04 -8.64 -24.64
#